data_AF-J3NZI8-F1
#
_entry.id   AF-J3NZI8-F1
#
_cell.length_a   1.000
_cell.length_b   1.000
_cell.length_c   1.000
_cell.angle_alpha   90.00
_cell.angle_beta   90.00
_cell.angle_gamma   90.00
#
_symmetry.space_group_name_H-M   'P 1'
#
loop_
_entity.id
_entity.type
_entity.pdbx_description
1 polymer ?
#
loop_
_entity_poly.entity_id
_entity_poly.type
_entity_poly.pdbx_seq_one_letter_code
_entity_poly.pdbx_strand_id
1 'polypeptide(L)'
;MAIWVQASFMAGHGVAPVEDLGAAVDLEALYPGDAAEQRYLCQLEAALHRRRVELLREKAAAAAADPAGLGPPATAAFVLDLCAVDPAYQRRGIARALVQWGLDEAERRGGIECITEASSMGRQVYLQMGFKQEGGEMVYAVDEFKDRTLPSNIFLRTGPPGQ
;
A
#
# COMPACT_ATOMS: atom_id res chain seq x y z
N MET A 1 8.69 12.74 5.54
CA MET A 1 7.23 12.80 5.42
C MET A 1 6.66 11.39 5.37
N ALA A 2 5.40 11.22 5.75
CA ALA A 2 4.64 10.01 5.49
C ALA A 2 3.25 10.37 4.97
N ILE A 3 2.72 9.54 4.07
CA ILE A 3 1.36 9.64 3.54
C ILE A 3 0.63 8.38 3.96
N TRP A 4 -0.47 8.58 4.68
CA TRP A 4 -1.37 7.51 5.09
C TRP A 4 -2.73 7.69 4.44
N VAL A 5 -3.28 6.62 3.88
CA VAL A 5 -4.54 6.64 3.14
C VAL A 5 -5.46 5.55 3.68
N GLN A 6 -6.68 5.92 4.08
CA GLN A 6 -7.72 4.93 4.35
C GLN A 6 -8.31 4.48 3.01
N ALA A 7 -7.98 3.26 2.59
CA ALA A 7 -8.39 2.70 1.31
C ALA A 7 -9.56 1.72 1.49
N SER A 8 -10.57 1.79 0.61
CA SER A 8 -11.72 0.89 0.62
C SER A 8 -12.46 0.92 -0.72
N PHE A 9 -13.04 -0.21 -1.12
CA PHE A 9 -14.04 -0.27 -2.20
C PHE A 9 -15.46 0.05 -1.73
N MET A 10 -15.69 0.17 -0.42
CA MET A 10 -16.99 0.54 0.14
C MET A 10 -17.16 2.06 0.15
N ALA A 11 -18.22 2.54 -0.50
CA ALA A 11 -18.51 3.96 -0.58
C ALA A 11 -18.62 4.59 0.82
N GLY A 12 -17.90 5.70 1.04
CA GLY A 12 -17.84 6.41 2.32
C GLY A 12 -16.88 5.81 3.35
N HIS A 13 -16.25 4.67 3.08
CA HIS A 13 -15.33 4.01 4.01
C HIS A 13 -13.85 4.22 3.66
N GLY A 14 -13.54 4.98 2.62
CA GLY A 14 -12.17 5.29 2.21
C GLY A 14 -12.09 5.79 0.78
N VAL A 15 -10.86 5.95 0.30
CA VAL A 15 -10.55 6.21 -1.09
C VAL A 15 -10.44 4.87 -1.83
N ALA A 16 -11.08 4.76 -3.00
CA ALA A 16 -10.93 3.58 -3.83
C ALA A 16 -9.47 3.48 -4.33
N PRO A 17 -8.84 2.29 -4.26
CA PRO A 17 -7.53 2.07 -4.86
C PRO A 17 -7.52 2.42 -6.34
N VAL A 18 -6.40 2.93 -6.84
CA VAL A 18 -6.17 3.07 -8.28
C VAL A 18 -5.95 1.67 -8.84
N GLU A 19 -6.79 1.26 -9.79
CA GLU A 19 -6.69 -0.04 -10.47
C GLU A 19 -6.15 0.10 -11.90
N ASP A 20 -6.36 1.26 -12.51
CA ASP A 20 -5.84 1.62 -13.82
C ASP A 20 -5.08 2.94 -13.69
N LEU A 21 -3.75 2.82 -13.59
CA LEU A 21 -2.88 3.99 -13.49
C LEU A 21 -2.99 4.88 -14.74
N GLY A 22 -3.17 4.30 -15.93
CA GLY A 22 -3.27 5.08 -17.18
C GLY A 22 -4.52 5.94 -17.27
N ALA A 23 -5.57 5.58 -16.52
CA ALA A 23 -6.76 6.42 -16.36
C ALA A 23 -6.62 7.46 -15.23
N ALA A 24 -5.67 7.27 -14.30
CA ALA A 24 -5.52 8.08 -13.08
C ALA A 24 -4.46 9.19 -13.18
N VAL A 25 -3.47 9.03 -14.07
CA VAL A 25 -2.37 10.01 -14.28
C VAL A 25 -2.13 10.28 -15.75
N ASP A 26 -1.67 11.49 -16.05
CA ASP A 26 -1.22 11.88 -17.39
C ASP A 26 0.15 11.24 -17.68
N LEU A 27 0.12 10.05 -18.28
CA LEU A 27 1.32 9.29 -18.63
C LEU A 27 2.19 10.01 -19.68
N GLU A 28 1.57 10.81 -20.56
CA GLU A 28 2.30 11.58 -21.56
C GLU A 28 3.09 12.72 -20.91
N ALA A 29 2.55 13.35 -19.87
CA ALA A 29 3.30 14.32 -19.09
C ALA A 29 4.48 13.70 -18.32
N LEU A 30 4.36 12.44 -17.88
CA LEU A 30 5.43 11.73 -17.16
C LEU A 30 6.52 11.20 -18.09
N TYR A 31 6.13 10.61 -19.22
CA TYR A 31 7.03 10.01 -20.22
C TYR A 31 6.63 10.44 -21.64
N PRO A 32 6.97 11.68 -22.05
CA PRO A 32 6.53 12.23 -23.33
C PRO A 32 7.03 11.42 -24.53
N GLY A 33 6.11 10.97 -25.38
CA GLY A 33 6.40 10.22 -26.60
C GLY A 33 6.94 8.79 -26.39
N ASP A 34 6.99 8.30 -25.15
CA ASP A 34 7.55 6.98 -24.82
C ASP A 34 6.47 6.00 -24.35
N ALA A 35 5.72 5.46 -25.30
CA ALA A 35 4.67 4.49 -25.02
C ALA A 35 5.18 3.20 -24.32
N ALA A 36 6.47 2.86 -24.46
CA ALA A 36 7.03 1.68 -23.80
C ALA A 36 7.25 1.93 -22.30
N GLU A 37 7.83 3.08 -21.92
CA GLU A 37 7.96 3.49 -20.52
C GLU A 37 6.59 3.69 -19.85
N GLN A 38 5.62 4.24 -20.57
CA GLN A 38 4.25 4.40 -20.07
C GLN A 38 3.60 3.03 -19.74
N ARG A 39 3.70 2.05 -20.66
CA ARG A 39 3.21 0.68 -20.40
C ARG A 39 3.95 0.03 -19.24
N TYR A 40 5.27 0.17 -19.21
CA TYR A 40 6.11 -0.38 -18.15
C TYR A 40 5.73 0.17 -16.77
N LEU A 41 5.49 1.48 -16.66
CA LEU A 41 5.03 2.12 -15.42
C LEU A 41 3.70 1.52 -14.95
N CYS A 42 2.71 1.39 -15.85
CA CYS A 42 1.43 0.78 -15.50
C CYS A 42 1.57 -0.67 -15.02
N GLN A 43 2.44 -1.46 -15.67
CA GLN A 43 2.71 -2.84 -15.26
C GLN A 43 3.37 -2.92 -13.89
N LEU A 44 4.34 -2.04 -13.61
CA LEU A 44 5.01 -1.96 -12.31
C LEU A 44 4.05 -1.60 -11.19
N GLU A 45 3.22 -0.57 -11.41
CA GLU A 45 2.27 -0.10 -10.40
C GLU A 45 1.18 -1.14 -10.12
N ALA A 46 0.62 -1.74 -11.17
CA ALA A 46 -0.36 -2.82 -11.03
C ALA A 46 0.22 -4.03 -10.30
N ALA A 47 1.50 -4.36 -10.52
CA ALA A 47 2.15 -5.45 -9.81
C ALA A 47 2.47 -5.11 -8.35
N LEU A 48 2.91 -3.88 -8.06
CA LEU A 48 3.22 -3.40 -6.71
C LEU A 48 1.96 -3.45 -5.83
N HIS A 49 0.84 -2.91 -6.32
CA HIS A 49 -0.39 -2.77 -5.55
C HIS A 49 -1.37 -3.96 -5.69
N ARG A 50 -1.00 -5.03 -6.42
CA ARG A 50 -1.86 -6.20 -6.64
C ARG A 50 -2.46 -6.74 -5.34
N ARG A 51 -1.59 -7.04 -4.35
CA ARG A 51 -2.05 -7.66 -3.09
C ARG A 51 -2.91 -6.70 -2.25
N ARG A 52 -2.59 -5.40 -2.25
CA ARG A 52 -3.40 -4.35 -1.62
C ARG A 52 -4.82 -4.34 -2.21
N VAL A 53 -4.94 -4.34 -3.54
CA VAL A 53 -6.23 -4.36 -4.23
C VAL A 53 -7.00 -5.63 -3.91
N GLU A 54 -6.37 -6.80 -3.98
CA GLU A 54 -7.01 -8.07 -3.64
C GLU A 54 -7.52 -8.11 -2.20
N LEU A 55 -6.71 -7.70 -1.21
CA LEU A 55 -7.11 -7.63 0.19
C LEU A 55 -8.33 -6.71 0.40
N LEU A 56 -8.36 -5.56 -0.28
CA LEU A 56 -9.48 -4.63 -0.18
C LEU A 56 -10.76 -5.20 -0.83
N ARG A 57 -10.63 -5.98 -1.91
CA ARG A 57 -11.76 -6.72 -2.49
C ARG A 57 -12.26 -7.82 -1.55
N GLU A 58 -11.36 -8.56 -0.91
CA GLU A 58 -11.71 -9.58 0.09
C GLU A 58 -12.51 -8.96 1.24
N LYS A 59 -12.06 -7.81 1.77
CA LYS A 59 -12.77 -7.05 2.80
C LYS A 59 -14.15 -6.59 2.33
N ALA A 60 -14.25 -6.04 1.12
CA ALA A 60 -15.54 -5.61 0.56
C ALA A 60 -16.52 -6.77 0.35
N ALA A 61 -16.03 -7.92 -0.14
CA ALA A 61 -16.83 -9.13 -0.32
C ALA A 61 -17.32 -9.71 1.01
N ALA A 62 -16.44 -9.77 2.02
CA ALA A 62 -16.82 -10.18 3.37
C ALA A 62 -17.89 -9.26 3.97
N ALA A 63 -17.76 -7.94 3.76
CA ALA A 63 -18.74 -6.96 4.21
C ALA A 63 -20.11 -7.12 3.54
N ALA A 64 -20.13 -7.46 2.24
CA ALA A 64 -21.38 -7.72 1.52
C ALA A 64 -22.08 -9.00 2.00
N ALA A 65 -21.33 -9.99 2.50
CA ALA A 65 -21.85 -11.24 3.04
C ALA A 65 -22.45 -11.11 4.45
N ASP A 66 -22.06 -10.10 5.21
CA ASP A 66 -22.62 -9.77 6.53
C ASP A 66 -23.11 -8.31 6.58
N PRO A 67 -24.34 -8.05 6.10
CA PRO A 67 -24.87 -6.70 5.91
C PRO A 67 -25.24 -5.99 7.23
N ALA A 68 -24.93 -6.58 8.39
CA ALA A 68 -25.06 -5.91 9.68
C ALA A 68 -23.99 -4.81 9.84
N GLY A 69 -24.06 -3.77 9.01
CA GLY A 69 -23.42 -2.47 9.24
C GLY A 69 -21.93 -2.53 9.60
N LEU A 70 -21.13 -3.34 8.91
CA LEU A 70 -19.71 -3.45 9.17
C LEU A 70 -19.00 -2.13 8.84
N GLY A 71 -18.41 -1.50 9.86
CA GLY A 71 -17.71 -0.21 9.73
C GLY A 71 -16.34 -0.32 9.05
N PRO A 72 -15.58 0.79 8.97
CA PRO A 72 -14.25 0.83 8.37
C PRO A 72 -13.25 -0.25 8.83
N PRO A 73 -13.19 -0.67 10.11
CA PRO A 73 -12.24 -1.72 10.53
C PRO A 73 -12.39 -3.06 9.78
N ALA A 74 -13.61 -3.39 9.34
CA ALA A 74 -13.90 -4.61 8.60
C ALA A 74 -13.81 -4.43 7.07
N THR A 75 -13.86 -3.18 6.58
CA THR A 75 -14.11 -2.86 5.16
C THR A 75 -13.01 -2.04 4.50
N ALA A 76 -12.05 -1.55 5.28
CA ALA A 76 -10.96 -0.70 4.84
C ALA A 76 -9.60 -1.21 5.36
N ALA A 77 -8.54 -0.65 4.79
CA ALA A 77 -7.19 -0.72 5.34
C ALA A 77 -6.60 0.69 5.42
N PHE A 78 -5.73 0.93 6.40
CA PHE A 78 -4.98 2.17 6.53
C PHE A 78 -3.58 1.97 5.93
N VAL A 79 -3.39 2.48 4.73
CA VAL A 79 -2.23 2.23 3.89
C VAL A 79 -1.14 3.24 4.21
N LEU A 80 0.06 2.78 4.54
CA LEU A 80 1.27 3.62 4.47
C LEU A 80 1.75 3.64 3.02
N ASP A 81 1.32 4.67 2.30
CA ASP A 81 1.51 4.78 0.85
C ASP A 81 2.88 5.36 0.49
N LEU A 82 3.37 6.30 1.31
CA LEU A 82 4.73 6.83 1.19
C LEU A 82 5.33 7.05 2.58
N CYS A 83 6.59 6.66 2.76
CA CYS A 83 7.38 7.04 3.92
C CYS A 83 8.82 7.32 3.50
N ALA A 84 9.24 8.58 3.66
CA ALA A 84 10.55 9.03 3.26
C ALA A 84 11.15 9.94 4.32
N VAL A 85 12.43 9.72 4.63
CA VAL A 85 13.24 10.58 5.49
C VAL A 85 14.46 11.00 4.70
N ASP A 86 14.71 12.31 4.67
CA ASP A 86 15.91 12.89 4.07
C ASP A 86 17.16 12.18 4.60
N PRO A 87 18.08 11.72 3.72
CA PRO A 87 19.30 11.02 4.13
C PRO A 87 20.10 11.70 5.24
N ALA A 88 20.18 13.03 5.27
CA ALA A 88 20.92 13.78 6.30
C ALA A 88 20.29 13.66 7.71
N TYR A 89 19.03 13.25 7.78
CA TYR A 89 18.24 13.10 9.00
C TYR A 89 17.88 11.65 9.33
N GLN A 90 18.35 10.67 8.54
CA GLN A 90 18.14 9.25 8.81
C GLN A 90 18.87 8.76 10.07
N ARG A 91 18.49 7.57 10.55
CA ARG A 91 18.99 6.94 11.79
C ARG A 91 18.76 7.75 13.08
N ARG A 92 17.77 8.65 13.06
CA ARG A 92 17.33 9.45 14.22
C ARG A 92 15.93 9.08 14.74
N GLY A 93 15.40 7.93 14.32
CA GLY A 93 14.05 7.49 14.70
C GLY A 93 12.88 8.19 14.00
N ILE A 94 13.14 9.09 13.04
CA ILE A 94 12.10 9.88 12.35
C ILE A 94 11.10 8.98 11.62
N ALA A 95 11.57 7.96 10.88
CA ALA A 95 10.68 7.03 10.19
C ALA A 95 9.75 6.30 11.17
N ARG A 96 10.30 5.85 12.32
CA ARG A 96 9.52 5.22 13.38
C ARG A 96 8.45 6.16 13.93
N ALA A 97 8.79 7.43 14.18
CA ALA A 97 7.81 8.41 14.65
C ALA A 97 6.67 8.66 13.64
N LEU A 98 7.01 8.78 12.35
CA LEU A 98 6.02 8.95 11.27
C LEU A 98 5.10 7.74 11.12
N VAL A 99 5.64 6.53 11.30
CA VAL A 99 4.85 5.29 11.23
C VAL A 99 3.98 5.15 12.48
N GLN A 100 4.52 5.48 13.67
CA GLN A 100 3.79 5.39 14.93
C GLN A 100 2.53 6.25 14.89
N TRP A 101 2.62 7.48 14.38
CA TRP A 101 1.45 8.34 14.21
C TRP A 101 0.33 7.64 13.41
N GLY A 102 0.67 6.91 12.34
CA GLY A 102 -0.33 6.21 11.54
C GLY A 102 -0.92 4.98 12.23
N LEU A 103 -0.12 4.25 13.02
CA LEU A 103 -0.62 3.15 13.85
C LEU A 103 -1.57 3.67 14.94
N ASP A 104 -1.22 4.77 15.61
CA ASP A 104 -2.07 5.41 16.61
C ASP A 104 -3.37 5.93 15.98
N GLU A 105 -3.28 6.48 14.77
CA GLU A 105 -4.41 6.97 14.01
C GLU A 105 -5.35 5.84 13.56
N ALA A 106 -4.81 4.70 13.14
CA ALA A 106 -5.57 3.51 12.82
C ALA A 106 -6.34 2.96 14.04
N GLU A 107 -5.70 2.94 15.21
CA GLU A 107 -6.33 2.55 16.47
C GLU A 107 -7.48 3.52 16.83
N ARG A 108 -7.23 4.84 16.74
CA ARG A 108 -8.24 5.88 16.98
C ARG A 108 -9.46 5.77 16.05
N ARG A 109 -9.29 5.20 14.85
CA ARG A 109 -10.35 4.92 13.87
C ARG A 109 -11.10 3.61 14.13
N GLY A 110 -10.91 3.00 15.29
CA GLY A 110 -11.55 1.74 15.69
C GLY A 110 -10.74 0.50 15.33
N GLY A 111 -9.41 0.63 15.22
CA GLY A 111 -8.52 -0.50 14.93
C GLY A 111 -8.53 -0.91 13.46
N ILE A 112 -8.47 0.06 12.53
CA ILE A 112 -8.35 -0.27 11.09
C ILE A 112 -6.99 -0.93 10.86
N GLU A 113 -6.98 -2.06 10.18
CA GLU A 113 -5.74 -2.75 9.83
C GLU A 113 -4.80 -1.88 8.97
N CYS A 114 -3.51 -1.83 9.32
CA CYS A 114 -2.51 -1.12 8.54
C CYS A 114 -1.78 -2.03 7.55
N ILE A 115 -1.51 -1.52 6.34
CA ILE A 115 -0.79 -2.26 5.29
C ILE A 115 0.24 -1.38 4.57
N THR A 116 1.27 -2.01 3.98
CA THR A 116 2.26 -1.33 3.13
C THR A 116 3.04 -2.30 2.24
N GLU A 117 3.46 -1.82 1.07
CA GLU A 117 4.43 -2.46 0.18
C GLU A 117 5.84 -2.02 0.55
N ALA A 118 6.51 -2.80 1.39
CA ALA A 118 7.75 -2.39 2.00
C ALA A 118 8.97 -2.71 1.13
N SER A 119 9.75 -1.67 0.79
CA SER A 119 11.05 -1.82 0.13
C SER A 119 12.09 -2.51 1.03
N SER A 120 13.18 -2.99 0.44
CA SER A 120 14.35 -3.52 1.18
C SER A 120 14.90 -2.54 2.21
N MET A 121 14.89 -1.23 1.89
CA MET A 121 15.39 -0.17 2.77
C MET A 121 14.49 0.06 4.00
N GLY A 122 13.16 0.01 3.82
CA GLY A 122 12.19 0.37 4.87
C GLY A 122 11.67 -0.80 5.71
N ARG A 123 11.63 -2.01 5.16
CA ARG A 123 10.87 -3.13 5.75
C ARG A 123 11.24 -3.48 7.19
N GLN A 124 12.51 -3.36 7.56
CA GLN A 124 12.96 -3.68 8.92
C GLN A 124 12.36 -2.73 9.97
N VAL A 125 12.15 -1.45 9.62
CA VAL A 125 11.49 -0.49 10.53
C VAL A 125 10.05 -0.93 10.79
N TYR A 126 9.31 -1.30 9.75
CA TYR A 126 7.90 -1.68 9.87
C TYR A 126 7.73 -3.00 10.63
N LEU A 127 8.58 -4.00 10.37
CA LEU A 127 8.58 -5.27 11.09
C LEU A 127 8.78 -5.08 12.61
N GLN A 128 9.67 -4.17 13.01
CA GLN A 128 9.88 -3.81 14.42
C GLN A 128 8.70 -3.07 15.06
N MET A 129 7.75 -2.61 14.26
CA MET A 129 6.57 -1.85 14.68
C MET A 129 5.28 -2.67 14.62
N GLY A 130 5.38 -4.00 14.55
CA GLY A 130 4.24 -4.90 14.64
C GLY A 130 3.63 -5.29 13.30
N PHE A 131 4.16 -4.78 12.18
CA PHE A 131 3.82 -5.35 10.88
C PHE A 131 4.39 -6.76 10.74
N LYS A 132 3.65 -7.62 10.06
CA LYS A 132 4.04 -8.99 9.70
C LYS A 132 4.02 -9.12 8.19
N GLN A 133 4.97 -9.88 7.65
CA GLN A 133 5.00 -10.18 6.23
C GLN A 133 3.92 -11.20 5.89
N GLU A 134 3.15 -10.91 4.84
CA GLU A 134 2.25 -11.87 4.20
C GLU A 134 2.86 -12.30 2.87
N GLY A 135 2.97 -13.61 2.65
CA GLY A 135 3.54 -14.16 1.43
C GLY A 135 5.05 -13.90 1.30
N GLY A 136 5.53 -13.95 0.05
CA GLY A 136 6.95 -13.80 -0.28
C GLY A 136 7.33 -12.41 -0.81
N GLU A 137 8.45 -12.35 -1.53
CA GLU A 137 8.80 -11.20 -2.36
C GLU A 137 7.74 -10.98 -3.46
N MET A 138 7.49 -9.72 -3.77
CA MET A 138 6.58 -9.32 -4.84
C MET A 138 7.14 -9.72 -6.21
N VAL A 139 6.24 -10.19 -7.07
CA VAL A 139 6.56 -10.56 -8.45
C VAL A 139 6.03 -9.48 -9.39
N TYR A 140 6.94 -8.74 -10.00
CA TYR A 140 6.63 -7.74 -11.01
C TYR A 140 6.46 -8.40 -12.38
N ALA A 141 5.20 -8.61 -12.77
CA ALA A 141 4.86 -9.13 -14.09
C ALA A 141 4.95 -7.98 -15.11
N VAL A 142 6.13 -7.81 -15.70
CA VAL A 142 6.42 -6.79 -16.73
C VAL A 142 6.77 -7.46 -18.05
N ASP A 143 6.26 -6.90 -19.14
CA ASP A 143 6.57 -7.34 -20.51
C ASP A 143 7.67 -6.50 -21.14
N GLU A 144 7.70 -5.21 -20.81
CA GLU A 144 8.72 -4.27 -21.26
C GLU A 144 9.95 -4.32 -20.32
N PHE A 145 11.13 -4.07 -20.86
CA PHE A 145 12.38 -3.90 -20.10
C PHE A 145 12.69 -5.02 -19.09
N LYS A 146 12.47 -6.28 -19.46
CA LYS A 146 12.66 -7.47 -18.59
C LYS A 146 14.07 -7.59 -17.99
N ASP A 147 15.07 -6.98 -18.63
CA ASP A 147 16.46 -7.00 -18.17
C ASP A 147 16.75 -5.95 -17.09
N ARG A 148 15.82 -5.03 -16.77
CA ARG A 148 15.98 -4.06 -15.69
C ARG A 148 15.93 -4.76 -14.34
N THR A 149 16.77 -4.29 -13.41
CA THR A 149 16.68 -4.72 -12.02
C THR A 149 15.37 -4.24 -11.41
N LEU A 150 14.55 -5.19 -10.97
CA LEU A 150 13.29 -4.91 -10.29
C LEU A 150 13.52 -4.70 -8.79
N PRO A 151 12.72 -3.83 -8.15
CA PRO A 151 12.87 -3.57 -6.73
C PRO A 151 12.44 -4.80 -5.92
N SER A 152 13.07 -5.00 -4.76
CA SER A 152 12.67 -6.02 -3.79
C SER A 152 11.68 -5.40 -2.82
N ASN A 153 10.43 -5.85 -2.91
CA ASN A 153 9.33 -5.41 -2.05
C ASN A 153 8.60 -6.61 -1.47
N ILE A 154 8.09 -6.44 -0.26
CA ILE A 154 7.25 -7.43 0.43
C ILE A 154 5.97 -6.76 0.89
N PHE A 155 4.88 -7.53 0.95
CA PHE A 155 3.63 -7.04 1.49
C PHE A 155 3.62 -7.21 3.00
N LEU A 156 3.38 -6.11 3.71
CA LEU A 156 3.34 -6.08 5.18
C LEU A 156 1.97 -5.63 5.67
N ARG A 157 1.47 -6.26 6.73
CA ARG A 157 0.20 -5.91 7.38
C ARG A 157 0.25 -6.12 8.88
N THR A 158 -0.58 -5.40 9.64
CA THR A 158 -0.72 -5.62 11.09
C THR A 158 -1.63 -6.80 11.44
N GLY A 159 -2.46 -7.24 10.50
CA GLY A 159 -3.55 -8.19 10.79
C GLY A 159 -4.83 -7.47 11.22
N PRO A 160 -5.97 -8.18 11.24
CA PRO A 160 -7.21 -7.66 11.83
C PRO A 160 -7.01 -7.38 13.33
N PRO A 161 -7.75 -6.42 13.92
CA PRO A 161 -7.66 -6.14 15.34
C PRO A 161 -7.92 -7.41 16.19
N GLY A 162 -7.02 -7.70 17.13
CA GLY A 162 -7.14 -8.81 18.09
C GLY A 162 -6.45 -10.13 17.73
N GLN A 163 -5.55 -10.16 16.72
CA GLN A 163 -4.71 -11.32 16.36
C GLN A 163 -3.23 -11.19 16.77
#